data_AF-A0A645HX04-F1
#
_entry.id   AF-A0A645HX04-F1
#
_cell.length_a   1.000
_cell.length_b   1.000
_cell.length_c   1.000
_cell.angle_alpha   90.00
_cell.angle_beta   90.00
_cell.angle_gamma   90.00
#
_symmetry.space_group_name_H-M   'P 1'
#
loop_
_entity.id
_entity.type
_entity.pdbx_description
1 polymer ?
#
loop_
_entity_poly.entity_id
_entity_poly.type
_entity_poly.pdbx_seq_one_letter_code
_entity_poly.pdbx_strand_id
1 'polypeptide(L)'
;MNTGMFKLKVLDVAVSEINELTELKILYKEEKRGKSIVGFDPHWSYGTIVPSATEKQMKHLEEIVLLIKEDMFIFINLQEKKNREEAIEMIKEIENMNAFLIRPAVITRDYANELIKKATNSLNRLNYFLKEDNQETIEVPLFNWLEGE
;
A
#
# COMPACT_ATOMS: atom_id res chain seq x y z
N MET A 1 -40.19 -18.52 4.07
CA MET A 1 -38.80 -18.37 3.54
C MET A 1 -37.96 -19.49 4.13
N ASN A 2 -37.33 -20.34 3.31
CA ASN A 2 -36.55 -21.48 3.80
C ASN A 2 -35.08 -21.06 3.96
N THR A 3 -34.78 -20.38 5.07
CA THR A 3 -33.44 -19.85 5.39
C THR A 3 -32.38 -20.94 5.52
N GLY A 4 -32.79 -22.18 5.85
CA GLY A 4 -31.91 -23.35 5.85
C GLY A 4 -31.48 -23.79 4.44
N MET A 5 -32.38 -23.75 3.45
CA MET A 5 -31.99 -24.00 2.05
C MET A 5 -31.15 -22.87 1.46
N PHE A 6 -31.42 -21.62 1.83
CA PHE A 6 -30.58 -20.49 1.43
C PHE A 6 -29.15 -20.63 1.97
N LYS A 7 -29.01 -21.03 3.25
CA LYS A 7 -27.72 -21.36 3.86
C LYS A 7 -26.96 -22.39 3.00
N LEU A 8 -27.55 -23.57 2.79
CA LEU A 8 -26.87 -24.70 2.15
C LEU A 8 -26.53 -24.46 0.68
N LYS A 9 -27.43 -23.81 -0.08
CA LYS A 9 -27.28 -23.71 -1.54
C LYS A 9 -26.61 -22.42 -2.00
N VAL A 10 -26.56 -21.40 -1.15
CA VAL A 10 -26.06 -20.08 -1.54
C VAL A 10 -24.94 -19.64 -0.62
N LEU A 11 -25.20 -19.55 0.68
CA LEU A 11 -24.23 -19.01 1.65
C LEU A 11 -23.02 -19.94 1.84
N ASP A 12 -23.24 -21.25 2.02
CA ASP A 12 -22.17 -22.23 2.17
C ASP A 12 -21.36 -22.38 0.88
N VAL A 13 -22.02 -22.37 -0.28
CA VAL A 13 -21.37 -22.45 -1.59
C VAL A 13 -20.50 -21.20 -1.83
N ALA A 14 -21.05 -20.00 -1.64
CA ALA A 14 -20.32 -18.76 -1.84
C ALA A 14 -19.16 -18.60 -0.85
N VAL A 15 -19.34 -18.98 0.43
CA VAL A 15 -18.25 -18.96 1.43
C VAL A 15 -17.15 -19.96 1.06
N SER A 16 -17.52 -21.15 0.58
CA SER A 16 -16.55 -22.14 0.11
C SER A 16 -15.79 -21.64 -1.11
N GLU A 17 -16.49 -21.11 -2.12
CA GLU A 17 -15.88 -20.55 -3.33
C GLU A 17 -14.95 -19.39 -3.01
N ILE A 18 -15.35 -18.47 -2.14
CA ILE A 18 -14.50 -17.34 -1.76
C ILE A 18 -13.27 -17.84 -0.98
N ASN A 19 -13.42 -18.79 -0.07
CA ASN A 19 -12.30 -19.36 0.68
C ASN A 19 -11.35 -20.21 -0.18
N GLU A 20 -11.83 -20.80 -1.28
CA GLU A 20 -11.05 -21.64 -2.18
C GLU A 20 -10.36 -20.83 -3.28
N LEU A 21 -11.06 -19.83 -3.83
CA LEU A 21 -10.62 -19.05 -4.99
C LEU A 21 -9.92 -17.74 -4.60
N THR A 22 -9.94 -17.36 -3.32
CA THR A 22 -9.33 -16.11 -2.85
C THR A 22 -8.56 -16.32 -1.55
N GLU A 23 -7.70 -15.36 -1.21
CA GLU A 23 -6.99 -15.33 0.08
C GLU A 23 -7.88 -14.91 1.26
N LEU A 24 -9.17 -14.64 1.03
CA LEU A 24 -10.11 -14.31 2.08
C LEU A 24 -10.59 -15.58 2.78
N LYS A 25 -10.70 -15.49 4.11
CA LYS A 25 -11.34 -16.49 4.96
C LYS A 25 -12.59 -15.88 5.57
N ILE A 26 -13.71 -16.25 4.98
CA ILE A 26 -15.05 -15.86 5.41
C ILE A 26 -15.60 -16.96 6.31
N LEU A 27 -16.11 -16.53 7.46
CA LEU A 27 -16.92 -17.27 8.39
C LEU A 27 -18.22 -16.50 8.60
N TYR A 28 -19.25 -17.13 9.12
CA TYR A 28 -20.44 -16.41 9.53
C TYR A 28 -21.08 -17.11 10.73
N LYS A 29 -21.78 -16.34 11.55
CA LYS A 29 -22.60 -16.87 12.65
C LYS A 29 -24.07 -16.81 12.26
N GLU A 30 -24.80 -17.87 12.60
CA GLU A 30 -26.24 -17.91 12.42
C GLU A 30 -26.92 -17.21 13.60
N GLU A 31 -27.75 -16.20 13.31
CA GLU A 31 -28.66 -15.65 14.29
C GLU A 31 -29.96 -16.45 14.29
N LYS A 32 -30.31 -17.02 15.44
CA LYS A 32 -31.50 -17.87 15.60
C LYS A 32 -32.49 -17.26 16.58
N ARG A 33 -33.78 -17.35 16.22
CA ARG A 33 -34.89 -17.13 17.15
C ARG A 33 -35.66 -18.44 17.25
N GLY A 34 -35.47 -19.16 18.36
CA GLY A 34 -35.98 -20.53 18.51
C GLY A 34 -35.28 -21.50 17.55
N LYS A 35 -36.04 -22.31 16.80
CA LYS A 35 -35.50 -23.27 15.80
C LYS A 35 -35.26 -22.65 14.43
N SER A 36 -35.62 -21.38 14.23
CA SER A 36 -35.58 -20.71 12.93
C SER A 36 -34.37 -19.77 12.84
N ILE A 37 -33.63 -19.85 11.72
CA ILE A 37 -32.58 -18.89 11.38
C ILE A 37 -33.25 -17.59 10.92
N VAL A 38 -32.93 -16.50 11.61
CA VAL A 38 -33.46 -15.15 11.35
C VAL A 38 -32.45 -14.23 10.68
N GLY A 39 -31.15 -14.56 10.74
CA GLY A 39 -30.09 -13.75 10.15
C GLY A 39 -28.76 -14.49 10.09
N PHE A 40 -27.80 -13.86 9.41
CA PHE A 40 -26.42 -14.32 9.30
C PHE A 40 -25.49 -13.12 9.53
N ASP A 41 -24.50 -13.32 10.38
CA ASP A 41 -23.51 -12.31 10.75
C ASP A 41 -22.12 -12.70 10.20
N PRO A 42 -21.71 -12.16 9.03
CA PRO A 42 -20.47 -12.53 8.37
C PRO A 42 -19.26 -11.90 9.05
N HIS A 43 -18.23 -12.72 9.26
CA HIS A 43 -16.91 -12.33 9.75
C HIS A 43 -15.89 -12.75 8.71
N TRP A 44 -15.06 -11.82 8.22
CA TRP A 44 -14.01 -12.17 7.28
C TRP A 44 -12.64 -11.75 7.82
N SER A 45 -11.65 -12.57 7.50
CA SER A 45 -10.23 -12.23 7.60
C SER A 45 -9.58 -12.53 6.26
N TYR A 46 -8.34 -12.12 6.05
CA TYR A 46 -7.51 -12.83 5.09
C TYR A 46 -7.12 -14.16 5.76
N GLY A 47 -7.19 -15.29 5.05
CA GLY A 47 -6.93 -16.64 5.57
C GLY A 47 -5.52 -16.83 6.11
N THR A 48 -4.64 -15.89 5.79
CA THR A 48 -3.41 -15.54 6.47
C THR A 48 -3.57 -14.17 7.11
N ILE A 49 -3.08 -13.97 8.33
CA ILE A 49 -2.95 -12.62 8.89
C ILE A 49 -1.93 -11.90 8.01
N VAL A 50 -2.41 -11.16 6.99
CA VAL A 50 -1.56 -10.28 6.21
C VAL A 50 -1.40 -9.01 7.02
N PRO A 51 -0.19 -8.74 7.54
CA PRO A 51 0.06 -7.56 8.33
C PRO A 51 -0.16 -6.33 7.47
N SER A 52 -1.02 -5.44 7.94
CA SER A 52 -1.17 -4.11 7.35
C SER A 52 0.14 -3.34 7.48
N ALA A 53 0.36 -2.38 6.56
CA ALA A 53 1.47 -1.47 6.67
C ALA A 53 1.43 -0.72 8.00
N THR A 54 2.58 -0.65 8.66
CA THR A 54 2.72 0.09 9.91
C THR A 54 2.67 1.59 9.63
N GLU A 55 2.27 2.39 10.61
CA GLU A 55 2.33 3.85 10.51
C GLU A 55 3.76 4.32 10.19
N LYS A 56 4.77 3.66 10.78
CA LYS A 56 6.19 3.92 10.54
C LYS A 56 6.55 3.76 9.06
N GLN A 57 6.15 2.68 8.42
CA GLN A 57 6.39 2.46 6.98
C GLN A 57 5.69 3.49 6.11
N MET A 58 4.42 3.77 6.40
CA MET A 58 3.66 4.73 5.60
C MET A 58 4.21 6.14 5.72
N LYS A 59 4.64 6.54 6.92
CA LYS A 59 5.29 7.84 7.14
C LYS A 59 6.61 7.93 6.39
N HIS A 60 7.42 6.89 6.42
CA HIS A 60 8.69 6.86 5.68
C HIS A 60 8.47 6.96 4.16
N LEU A 61 7.49 6.24 3.62
CA LEU A 61 7.11 6.37 2.22
C LEU A 61 6.64 7.79 1.87
N GLU A 62 5.80 8.37 2.73
CA GLU A 62 5.29 9.74 2.59
C GLU A 62 6.42 10.78 2.56
N GLU A 63 7.42 10.65 3.45
CA GLU A 63 8.59 11.53 3.50
C GLU A 63 9.40 11.50 2.19
N ILE A 64 9.69 10.31 1.65
CA ILE A 64 10.44 10.19 0.39
C ILE A 64 9.64 10.79 -0.77
N VAL A 65 8.34 10.47 -0.85
CA VAL A 65 7.45 10.95 -1.92
C VAL A 65 7.33 12.47 -1.86
N LEU A 66 7.14 13.04 -0.67
CA LEU A 66 7.02 14.49 -0.49
C LEU A 66 8.32 15.20 -0.87
N LEU A 67 9.46 14.71 -0.42
CA LEU A 67 10.78 15.26 -0.73
C LEU A 67 11.03 15.35 -2.25
N ILE A 68 10.82 14.25 -2.97
CA ILE A 68 11.00 14.22 -4.43
C ILE A 68 10.03 15.20 -5.12
N LYS A 69 8.81 15.34 -4.60
CA LYS A 69 7.79 16.23 -5.16
C LYS A 69 8.11 17.71 -4.93
N GLU A 70 8.55 18.08 -3.73
CA GLU A 70 8.89 19.46 -3.40
C GLU A 70 10.05 19.95 -4.26
N ASP A 71 11.03 19.08 -4.53
CA ASP A 71 12.21 19.39 -5.33
C ASP A 71 12.09 19.01 -6.82
N MET A 72 10.88 18.71 -7.31
CA MET A 72 10.71 18.17 -8.67
C MET A 72 11.27 19.06 -9.78
N PHE A 73 11.22 20.38 -9.58
CA PHE A 73 11.73 21.35 -10.56
C PHE A 73 13.24 21.30 -10.71
N ILE A 74 13.98 20.86 -9.69
CA ILE A 74 15.43 20.68 -9.78
C ILE A 74 15.72 19.60 -10.84
N PHE A 75 15.02 18.48 -10.76
CA PHE A 75 15.20 17.35 -11.69
C PHE A 75 14.73 17.65 -13.12
N ILE A 76 13.65 18.42 -13.28
CA ILE A 76 13.17 18.83 -14.61
C ILE A 76 14.14 19.82 -15.28
N ASN A 77 15.02 20.48 -14.53
CA ASN A 77 16.01 21.44 -15.02
C ASN A 77 17.43 20.87 -15.17
N LEU A 78 17.61 19.54 -15.03
CA LEU A 78 18.89 18.87 -15.28
C LEU A 78 19.43 19.23 -16.67
N GLN A 79 20.72 19.51 -16.81
CA GLN A 79 21.33 19.91 -18.09
C GLN A 79 21.29 18.75 -19.08
N GLU A 80 21.73 17.57 -18.64
CA GLU A 80 21.81 16.43 -19.54
C GLU A 80 20.43 15.89 -19.91
N LYS A 81 20.12 15.91 -21.21
CA LYS A 81 18.78 15.63 -21.74
C LYS A 81 18.30 14.23 -21.36
N LYS A 82 19.18 13.23 -21.48
CA LYS A 82 18.85 11.84 -21.17
C LYS A 82 18.50 11.67 -19.69
N ASN A 83 19.30 12.27 -18.80
CA ASN A 83 19.08 12.22 -17.36
C ASN A 83 17.76 12.92 -16.99
N ARG A 84 17.48 14.08 -17.61
CA ARG A 84 16.22 14.81 -17.44
C ARG A 84 15.00 13.98 -17.87
N GLU A 85 15.05 13.32 -19.02
CA GLU A 85 13.97 12.45 -19.49
C GLU A 85 13.74 11.25 -18.55
N GLU A 86 14.82 10.60 -18.09
CA GLU A 86 14.74 9.49 -17.14
C GLU A 86 14.17 9.96 -15.78
N ALA A 87 14.59 11.13 -15.31
CA ALA A 87 14.11 11.73 -14.07
C ALA A 87 12.60 12.05 -14.11
N ILE A 88 12.10 12.58 -15.24
CA ILE A 88 10.67 12.86 -15.42
C ILE A 88 9.84 11.58 -15.28
N GLU A 89 10.28 10.48 -15.89
CA GLU A 89 9.56 9.20 -15.77
C GLU A 89 9.58 8.67 -14.34
N MET A 90 10.72 8.78 -13.63
CA MET A 90 10.78 8.42 -12.21
C MET A 90 9.84 9.27 -11.35
N ILE A 91 9.78 10.58 -11.58
CA ILE A 91 8.88 11.47 -10.83
C ILE A 91 7.42 11.08 -11.06
N LYS A 92 7.02 10.77 -12.31
CA LYS A 92 5.65 10.28 -12.60
C LYS A 92 5.34 8.99 -11.84
N GLU A 93 6.28 8.06 -11.78
CA GLU A 93 6.10 6.82 -11.01
C GLU A 93 5.94 7.08 -9.51
N ILE A 94 6.70 8.03 -8.95
CA ILE A 94 6.59 8.48 -7.56
C ILE A 94 5.24 9.18 -7.33
N GLU A 95 4.77 9.99 -8.28
CA GLU A 95 3.46 10.63 -8.18
C GLU A 95 2.32 9.62 -8.11
N ASN A 96 2.41 8.50 -8.82
CA ASN A 96 1.41 7.43 -8.73
C ASN A 96 1.35 6.81 -7.32
N MET A 97 2.40 6.92 -6.51
CA MET A 97 2.40 6.39 -5.14
C MET A 97 1.50 7.18 -4.19
N ASN A 98 1.09 8.41 -4.53
CA ASN A 98 0.21 9.22 -3.66
C ASN A 98 -1.15 8.56 -3.41
N ALA A 99 -1.63 7.74 -4.36
CA ALA A 99 -2.86 6.98 -4.20
C ALA A 99 -2.83 6.08 -2.94
N PHE A 100 -1.64 5.63 -2.53
CA PHE A 100 -1.45 4.75 -1.38
C PHE A 100 -1.22 5.51 -0.06
N LEU A 101 -1.00 6.83 -0.12
CA LEU A 101 -0.76 7.68 1.06
C LEU A 101 -2.06 8.21 1.70
N ILE A 102 -3.20 8.08 1.00
CA ILE A 102 -4.51 8.49 1.53
C ILE A 102 -4.87 7.65 2.75
N ARG A 103 -5.19 8.30 3.88
CA ARG A 103 -5.52 7.63 5.14
C ARG A 103 -7.02 7.26 5.21
N PRO A 104 -7.37 6.09 5.77
CA PRO A 104 -6.46 5.03 6.24
C PRO A 104 -5.81 4.29 5.06
N ALA A 105 -4.50 4.07 5.14
CA ALA A 105 -3.77 3.37 4.09
C ALA A 105 -4.15 1.89 4.10
N VAL A 106 -4.71 1.39 3.00
CA VAL A 106 -5.19 0.00 2.88
C VAL A 106 -4.19 -0.84 2.07
N ILE A 107 -2.91 -0.76 2.46
CA ILE A 107 -1.85 -1.57 1.84
C ILE A 107 -1.20 -2.52 2.84
N THR A 108 -0.68 -3.62 2.31
CA THR A 108 0.02 -4.63 3.10
C THR A 108 1.41 -4.13 3.51
N ARG A 109 1.96 -4.66 4.60
CA ARG A 109 3.32 -4.37 5.07
C ARG A 109 4.38 -4.65 4.01
N ASP A 110 4.21 -5.75 3.28
CA ASP A 110 5.17 -6.17 2.25
C ASP A 110 5.09 -5.24 1.03
N TYR A 111 3.89 -4.87 0.61
CA TYR A 111 3.72 -3.89 -0.46
C TYR A 111 4.26 -2.50 -0.07
N ALA A 112 4.06 -2.07 1.17
CA ALA A 112 4.69 -0.85 1.68
C ALA A 112 6.23 -0.92 1.62
N ASN A 113 6.84 -2.06 1.96
CA ASN A 113 8.29 -2.25 1.82
C ASN A 113 8.76 -2.17 0.37
N GLU A 114 7.99 -2.74 -0.57
CA GLU A 114 8.29 -2.65 -2.00
C GLU A 114 8.23 -1.21 -2.50
N LEU A 115 7.20 -0.46 -2.12
CA LEU A 115 7.05 0.96 -2.46
C LEU A 115 8.19 1.80 -1.88
N ILE A 116 8.53 1.60 -0.60
CA ILE A 116 9.68 2.26 0.05
C ILE A 116 10.95 1.97 -0.73
N LYS A 117 11.25 0.70 -1.00
CA LYS A 117 12.46 0.30 -1.74
C LYS A 117 12.51 0.96 -3.12
N LYS A 118 11.37 0.99 -3.82
CA LYS A 118 11.27 1.65 -5.13
C LYS A 118 11.53 3.14 -5.00
N ALA A 119 10.88 3.82 -4.06
CA ALA A 119 11.05 5.25 -3.82
C ALA A 119 12.49 5.62 -3.45
N THR A 120 13.13 4.85 -2.55
CA THR A 120 14.53 5.03 -2.19
C THR A 120 15.46 4.84 -3.38
N ASN A 121 15.24 3.82 -4.21
CA ASN A 121 16.04 3.60 -5.42
C ASN A 121 15.91 4.76 -6.41
N SER A 122 14.69 5.26 -6.62
CA SER A 122 14.44 6.45 -7.44
C SER A 122 15.16 7.67 -6.89
N LEU A 123 15.08 7.93 -5.57
CA LEU A 123 15.80 9.05 -4.95
C LEU A 123 17.32 8.93 -5.14
N ASN A 124 17.89 7.74 -4.91
CA ASN A 124 19.33 7.51 -5.11
C ASN A 124 19.75 7.77 -6.55
N ARG A 125 18.92 7.38 -7.52
CA ARG A 125 19.18 7.61 -8.94
C ARG A 125 19.05 9.08 -9.32
N LEU A 126 18.04 9.77 -8.81
CA LEU A 126 17.87 11.21 -8.97
C LEU A 126 19.06 11.99 -8.38
N ASN A 127 19.53 11.60 -7.19
CA ASN A 127 20.74 12.15 -6.58
C ASN A 127 22.01 11.88 -7.39
N TYR A 128 22.09 10.73 -8.06
CA TYR A 128 23.18 10.47 -9.00
C TYR A 128 23.17 11.47 -10.16
N PHE A 129 22.00 11.81 -10.71
CA PHE A 129 21.90 12.84 -11.76
C PHE A 129 22.29 14.22 -11.27
N LEU A 130 21.87 14.62 -10.06
CA LEU A 130 22.28 15.89 -9.46
C LEU A 130 23.81 15.98 -9.35
N LYS A 131 24.47 14.90 -8.93
CA LYS A 131 25.93 14.84 -8.86
C LYS A 131 26.60 15.01 -10.23
N GLU A 132 26.08 14.36 -11.26
CA GLU A 132 26.59 14.55 -12.64
C GLU A 132 26.41 15.99 -13.13
N ASP A 133 25.34 16.67 -12.69
CA ASP A 133 25.04 18.07 -12.99
C ASP A 133 25.76 19.08 -12.06
N ASN A 134 26.64 18.61 -11.16
CA ASN A 134 27.33 19.40 -10.14
C ASN A 134 26.39 20.16 -9.18
N GLN A 135 25.21 19.59 -8.90
CA GLN A 135 24.25 20.08 -7.92
C GLN A 135 24.34 19.31 -6.59
N GLU A 136 23.88 19.94 -5.50
CA GLU A 136 23.79 19.28 -4.20
C GLU A 136 22.74 18.16 -4.23
N THR A 137 23.03 17.05 -3.54
CA THR A 137 22.06 15.96 -3.39
C THR A 137 21.02 16.26 -2.34
N ILE A 138 19.83 15.72 -2.53
CA ILE A 138 18.72 15.84 -1.61
C ILE A 138 18.68 14.58 -0.75
N GLU A 139 18.72 14.75 0.57
CA GLU A 139 18.70 13.63 1.51
C GLU A 139 17.38 13.61 2.29
N VAL A 140 16.83 12.40 2.49
CA VAL A 140 15.75 12.23 3.45
C VAL A 140 16.35 12.52 4.82
N PRO A 141 15.78 13.43 5.61
CA PRO A 141 16.25 13.67 6.97
C PRO A 141 16.34 12.34 7.73
N LEU A 142 17.53 12.02 8.24
CA LEU A 142 17.71 10.89 9.16
C LEU A 142 17.00 11.23 10.47
N PHE A 143 15.68 11.05 10.52
CA PHE A 143 15.01 11.03 11.80
C PHE A 143 15.50 9.80 12.57
N ASN A 144 15.98 10.03 13.78
CA ASN A 144 16.53 9.00 14.65
C ASN A 144 15.37 8.21 15.29
N TRP A 145 14.81 7.23 14.57
CA TRP A 145 13.60 6.50 14.99
C TRP A 145 13.83 5.41 16.07
N LEU A 146 15.00 5.35 16.71
CA LEU A 146 15.25 4.47 17.87
C LEU A 146 14.66 5.03 19.17
N GLU A 147 14.20 6.28 19.18
CA GLU A 147 13.55 6.91 20.33
C GLU A 147 12.04 7.06 20.05
N GLY A 148 11.26 5.99 20.20
CA GLY A 148 9.80 6.09 20.07
C GLY A 148 9.04 4.77 19.95
N GLU A 149 8.70 4.26 21.13
CA GLU A 149 7.84 3.13 21.52
C GLU A 149 8.39 1.71 21.33
#